data_AF-A0A327NCM8-F1
#
_entry.id   AF-A0A327NCM8-F1
#
_cell.length_a   1.000
_cell.length_b   1.000
_cell.length_c   1.000
_cell.angle_alpha   90.00
_cell.angle_beta   90.00
_cell.angle_gamma   90.00
#
_symmetry.space_group_name_H-M   'P 1'
#
loop_
_entity.id
_entity.type
_entity.pdbx_description
1 polymer ?
#
loop_
_entity_poly.entity_id
_entity_poly.type
_entity_poly.pdbx_seq_one_letter_code
_entity_poly.pdbx_strand_id
1 'polypeptide(L)'
;MNVVFDHFSFFVLRLPARPISQLIEAIKTNPSKPSDLLYRLLQQSRLAEAIYLASPDLYLTWQMAQGKEMDPSLQKAMWRYLIRSYGRATPYGLFAGLGVGTIGKTSRFELGSNPWYNVSRTDSLVPITIAKSFTNDPQIRTLLRYTLNNSLYNVGDQYRFSERTDNLKSSIVLSSFQVTADLTRLVDYLSKQGSASYADLIRLYGEDFQDEVSTYINQLIDDQFLVSQLNLPVTGLEMTDYLIDQIKQLPIQPTLYHQLVQAKQLLAESPVNLSTLEQVQSMFKDLIPEEPEGRTQALVQTDLFFAAKQLELPSSTVVQIARQFGQLRYCLYHPYVSPLATLPSDSRIDLMGRQLIYLLLSTLKSASDLCRTI
;
A
#
# COMPACT_ATOMS: atom_id res chain seq x y z
N MET A 1 -23.18 1.67 -33.27
CA MET A 1 -23.23 1.78 -31.79
C MET A 1 -21.99 2.52 -31.35
N ASN A 2 -22.16 3.68 -30.74
CA ASN A 2 -21.05 4.47 -30.21
C ASN A 2 -20.29 3.65 -29.17
N VAL A 3 -18.96 3.59 -29.30
CA VAL A 3 -18.10 2.97 -28.29
C VAL A 3 -18.21 3.83 -27.04
N VAL A 4 -18.71 3.25 -25.94
CA VAL A 4 -19.06 3.97 -24.70
C VAL A 4 -17.83 4.15 -23.79
N PHE A 5 -16.66 3.70 -24.20
CA PHE A 5 -15.46 3.63 -23.38
C PHE A 5 -14.28 4.27 -24.10
N ASP A 6 -13.61 5.20 -23.43
CA ASP A 6 -12.29 5.68 -23.81
C ASP A 6 -11.24 4.69 -23.29
N HIS A 7 -10.35 4.26 -24.17
CA HIS A 7 -9.25 3.34 -23.83
C HIS A 7 -7.97 4.08 -23.43
N PHE A 8 -8.00 5.42 -23.35
CA PHE A 8 -6.88 6.28 -22.95
C PHE A 8 -5.57 6.01 -23.72
N SER A 9 -5.68 5.40 -24.90
CA SER A 9 -4.56 4.97 -25.76
C SER A 9 -3.53 4.00 -25.15
N PHE A 10 -3.82 3.32 -24.03
CA PHE A 10 -2.91 2.32 -23.45
C PHE A 10 -3.61 1.05 -22.96
N PHE A 11 -2.83 0.02 -22.69
CA PHE A 11 -3.29 -1.17 -21.97
C PHE A 11 -2.18 -1.71 -21.06
N VAL A 12 -2.56 -2.49 -20.06
CA VAL A 12 -1.60 -3.18 -19.18
C VAL A 12 -1.59 -4.66 -19.54
N LEU A 13 -0.41 -5.18 -19.90
CA LEU A 13 -0.20 -6.60 -20.08
C LEU A 13 0.44 -7.17 -18.82
N ARG A 14 -0.13 -8.27 -18.33
CA ARG A 14 0.40 -9.05 -17.21
C ARG A 14 0.93 -10.37 -17.74
N LEU A 15 2.15 -10.72 -17.37
CA LEU A 15 2.80 -11.96 -17.81
C LEU A 15 3.36 -12.71 -16.59
N PRO A 16 3.22 -14.04 -16.53
CA PRO A 16 4.06 -14.85 -15.64
C PRO A 16 5.53 -14.60 -15.97
N ALA A 17 6.41 -14.70 -14.97
CA ALA A 17 7.85 -14.48 -15.16
C ALA A 17 8.48 -15.48 -16.13
N ARG A 18 7.82 -16.64 -16.34
CA ARG A 18 8.27 -17.70 -17.24
C ARG A 18 7.14 -18.25 -18.12
N PRO A 19 7.41 -18.69 -19.36
CA PRO A 19 6.39 -19.29 -20.21
C PRO A 19 5.95 -20.68 -19.73
N ILE A 20 4.65 -20.90 -19.56
CA ILE A 20 4.10 -22.20 -19.13
C ILE A 20 4.54 -23.38 -20.02
N SER A 21 4.81 -23.13 -21.30
CA SER A 21 5.30 -24.14 -22.25
C SER A 21 6.60 -24.80 -21.78
N GLN A 22 7.52 -24.03 -21.18
CA GLN A 22 8.78 -24.55 -20.66
C GLN A 22 8.56 -25.55 -19.52
N LEU A 23 7.60 -25.27 -18.62
CA LEU A 23 7.26 -26.20 -17.54
C LEU A 23 6.59 -27.46 -18.08
N ILE A 24 5.67 -27.33 -19.03
CA ILE A 24 5.00 -28.47 -19.67
C ILE A 24 6.03 -29.37 -20.36
N GLU A 25 6.96 -28.78 -21.11
CA GLU A 25 8.03 -29.51 -21.77
C GLU A 25 8.93 -30.21 -20.75
N ALA A 26 9.38 -29.49 -19.72
CA ALA A 26 10.20 -30.07 -18.66
C ALA A 26 9.52 -31.25 -17.95
N ILE A 27 8.20 -31.23 -17.76
CA ILE A 27 7.45 -32.35 -17.19
C ILE A 27 7.37 -33.52 -18.19
N LYS A 28 7.08 -33.25 -19.46
CA LYS A 28 6.92 -34.28 -20.49
C LYS A 28 8.21 -35.04 -20.80
N THR A 29 9.34 -34.33 -20.80
CA THR A 29 10.64 -34.91 -21.19
C THR A 29 11.43 -35.45 -20.00
N ASN A 30 10.91 -35.33 -18.77
CA ASN A 30 11.64 -35.74 -17.58
C ASN A 30 11.51 -37.26 -17.33
N PRO A 31 12.61 -38.02 -17.41
CA PRO A 31 12.60 -39.46 -17.13
C PRO A 31 12.72 -39.77 -15.62
N SER A 32 13.01 -38.77 -14.79
CA SER A 32 13.29 -38.92 -13.36
C SER A 32 12.02 -38.83 -12.50
N LYS A 33 12.15 -39.06 -11.19
CA LYS A 33 11.03 -38.84 -10.26
C LYS A 33 10.62 -37.37 -10.23
N PRO A 34 9.36 -37.03 -9.91
CA PRO A 34 8.90 -35.65 -9.80
C PRO A 34 9.71 -34.80 -8.80
N SER A 35 10.22 -35.41 -7.72
CA SER A 35 11.10 -34.76 -6.75
C SER A 35 12.37 -34.23 -7.41
N ASP A 36 13.04 -35.04 -8.23
CA ASP A 36 14.32 -34.68 -8.87
C ASP A 36 14.13 -33.54 -9.88
N LEU A 37 13.01 -33.56 -10.60
CA LEU A 37 12.62 -32.46 -11.47
C LEU A 37 12.40 -31.17 -10.68
N LEU A 38 11.67 -31.25 -9.55
CA LEU A 38 11.44 -30.11 -8.68
C LEU A 38 12.76 -29.50 -8.20
N TYR A 39 13.68 -30.30 -7.64
CA TYR A 39 14.99 -29.80 -7.21
C TYR A 39 15.70 -29.08 -8.35
N ARG A 40 15.74 -29.68 -9.54
CA ARG A 40 16.42 -29.09 -10.70
C ARG A 40 15.82 -27.75 -11.12
N LEU A 41 14.49 -27.63 -11.10
CA LEU A 41 13.79 -26.39 -11.42
C LEU A 41 13.93 -25.32 -10.33
N LEU A 42 14.09 -25.74 -9.07
CA LEU A 42 14.31 -24.84 -7.94
C LEU A 42 15.72 -24.23 -7.89
N GLN A 43 16.72 -24.85 -8.54
CA GLN A 43 18.09 -24.31 -8.62
C GLN A 43 18.21 -23.02 -9.48
N GLN A 44 17.11 -22.53 -10.04
CA GLN A 44 17.09 -21.26 -10.77
C GLN A 44 17.11 -20.08 -9.79
N SER A 45 18.19 -19.28 -9.78
CA SER A 45 18.44 -18.19 -8.80
C SER A 45 17.23 -17.28 -8.53
N ARG A 46 16.55 -16.84 -9.60
CA ARG A 46 15.38 -15.96 -9.50
C ARG A 46 14.20 -16.53 -8.72
N LEU A 47 14.09 -17.85 -8.65
CA LEU A 47 12.99 -18.49 -7.91
C LEU A 47 13.22 -18.45 -6.40
N ALA A 48 14.48 -18.51 -5.95
CA ALA A 48 14.82 -18.36 -4.54
C ALA A 48 14.44 -16.98 -4.00
N GLU A 49 14.82 -15.93 -4.72
CA GLU A 49 14.43 -14.55 -4.41
C GLU A 49 12.90 -14.38 -4.42
N ALA A 50 12.21 -14.95 -5.40
CA ALA A 50 10.75 -14.91 -5.49
C ALA A 50 10.06 -15.59 -4.30
N ILE A 51 10.55 -16.78 -3.90
CA ILE A 51 10.03 -17.53 -2.76
C ILE A 51 10.31 -16.77 -1.46
N TYR A 52 11.51 -16.23 -1.29
CA TYR A 52 11.87 -15.43 -0.11
C TYR A 52 10.91 -14.24 0.06
N LEU A 53 10.71 -13.44 -0.99
CA LEU A 53 9.77 -12.31 -0.98
C LEU A 53 8.33 -12.72 -0.65
N ALA A 54 7.92 -13.91 -1.07
CA ALA A 54 6.56 -14.39 -0.82
C ALA A 54 6.38 -15.06 0.54
N SER A 55 7.42 -15.70 1.07
CA SER A 55 7.40 -16.45 2.32
C SER A 55 8.84 -16.77 2.78
N PRO A 56 9.43 -15.91 3.64
CA PRO A 56 10.76 -16.14 4.20
C PRO A 56 10.87 -17.48 4.94
N ASP A 57 9.88 -17.85 5.75
CA ASP A 57 9.87 -19.14 6.49
C ASP A 57 9.90 -20.36 5.57
N LEU A 58 9.14 -20.31 4.47
CA LEU A 58 9.14 -21.39 3.51
C LEU A 58 10.50 -21.49 2.81
N TYR A 59 11.11 -20.34 2.48
CA TYR A 59 12.46 -20.30 1.94
C TYR A 59 13.47 -20.91 2.93
N LEU A 60 13.42 -20.54 4.21
CA LEU A 60 14.31 -21.09 5.25
C LEU A 60 14.11 -22.60 5.43
N THR A 61 12.86 -23.06 5.45
CA THR A 61 12.52 -24.48 5.53
C THR A 61 13.09 -25.24 4.33
N TRP A 62 12.98 -24.66 3.12
CA TRP A 62 13.59 -25.23 1.91
C TRP A 62 15.12 -25.26 2.00
N GLN A 63 15.77 -24.21 2.50
CA GLN A 63 17.22 -24.20 2.71
C GLN A 63 17.68 -25.28 3.70
N MET A 64 16.96 -25.50 4.79
CA MET A 64 17.27 -26.56 5.77
C MET A 64 17.11 -27.97 5.20
N ALA A 65 16.27 -28.13 4.17
CA ALA A 65 16.07 -29.40 3.47
C ALA A 65 17.06 -29.65 2.32
N GLN A 66 17.95 -28.70 2.00
CA GLN A 66 18.98 -28.90 0.96
C GLN A 66 19.84 -30.14 1.28
N GLY A 67 20.06 -30.99 0.27
CA GLY A 67 20.83 -32.24 0.42
C GLY A 67 20.08 -33.37 1.13
N LYS A 68 18.82 -33.18 1.53
CA LYS A 68 17.92 -34.20 2.09
C LYS A 68 16.69 -34.34 1.22
N GLU A 69 15.96 -35.44 1.37
CA GLU A 69 14.63 -35.58 0.76
C GLU A 69 13.65 -34.60 1.43
N MET A 70 13.07 -33.70 0.63
CA MET A 70 12.02 -32.78 1.09
C MET A 70 10.81 -33.60 1.55
N ASP A 71 10.21 -33.23 2.66
CA ASP A 71 8.95 -33.84 3.06
C ASP A 71 7.83 -33.51 2.05
N PRO A 72 6.76 -34.34 1.97
CA PRO A 72 5.69 -34.15 0.98
C PRO A 72 4.98 -32.78 1.06
N SER A 73 4.91 -32.16 2.24
CA SER A 73 4.23 -30.88 2.43
C SER A 73 5.05 -29.73 1.85
N LEU A 74 6.37 -29.74 2.09
CA LEU A 74 7.32 -28.80 1.50
C LEU A 74 7.36 -28.95 -0.02
N GLN A 75 7.43 -30.19 -0.54
CA GLN A 75 7.39 -30.44 -1.99
C GLN A 75 6.12 -29.85 -2.64
N LYS A 76 4.96 -30.07 -2.01
CA LYS A 76 3.68 -29.54 -2.50
C LYS A 76 3.67 -28.00 -2.49
N ALA A 77 4.21 -27.37 -1.44
CA ALA A 77 4.33 -25.92 -1.36
C ALA A 77 5.26 -25.35 -2.44
N MET A 78 6.43 -25.97 -2.64
CA MET A 78 7.39 -25.61 -3.70
C MET A 78 6.77 -25.72 -5.10
N TRP A 79 6.06 -26.82 -5.39
CA TRP A 79 5.34 -26.97 -6.66
C TRP A 79 4.32 -25.86 -6.89
N ARG A 80 3.58 -25.42 -5.86
CA ARG A 80 2.60 -24.32 -6.00
C ARG A 80 3.28 -23.01 -6.41
N TYR A 81 4.41 -22.66 -5.80
CA TYR A 81 5.16 -21.45 -6.14
C TYR A 81 5.82 -21.55 -7.52
N LEU A 82 6.36 -22.72 -7.85
CA LEU A 82 6.91 -22.99 -9.17
C LEU A 82 5.83 -22.81 -10.25
N ILE A 83 4.70 -23.53 -10.15
CA ILE A 83 3.58 -23.43 -11.10
C ILE A 83 3.08 -21.98 -11.20
N ARG A 84 3.03 -21.24 -10.09
CA ARG A 84 2.68 -19.80 -10.10
C ARG A 84 3.61 -19.00 -11.02
N SER A 85 4.93 -19.21 -10.94
CA SER A 85 5.92 -18.49 -11.76
C SER A 85 5.78 -18.73 -13.28
N TYR A 86 5.21 -19.87 -13.66
CA TYR A 86 5.05 -20.28 -15.06
C TYR A 86 3.63 -20.02 -15.61
N GLY A 87 2.60 -20.08 -14.77
CA GLY A 87 1.21 -20.19 -15.23
C GLY A 87 0.27 -19.08 -14.79
N ARG A 88 0.64 -18.24 -13.80
CA ARG A 88 -0.28 -17.26 -13.22
C ARG A 88 0.20 -15.84 -13.46
N ALA A 89 -0.51 -15.12 -14.33
CA ALA A 89 -0.22 -13.72 -14.67
C ALA A 89 -0.65 -12.70 -13.59
N THR A 90 -0.99 -13.11 -12.37
CA THR A 90 -1.34 -12.14 -11.30
C THR A 90 -0.04 -11.62 -10.66
N PRO A 91 0.29 -10.32 -10.81
CA PRO A 91 1.53 -9.74 -10.27
C PRO A 91 1.64 -10.02 -8.77
N TYR A 92 2.80 -10.51 -8.35
CA TYR A 92 3.11 -10.84 -6.97
C TYR A 92 4.60 -11.12 -6.86
N GLY A 93 5.35 -10.24 -6.19
CA GLY A 93 6.80 -10.37 -6.09
C GLY A 93 7.43 -10.51 -7.46
N LEU A 94 8.31 -11.51 -7.59
CA LEU A 94 9.01 -11.85 -8.82
C LEU A 94 8.33 -12.97 -9.64
N PHE A 95 7.09 -13.37 -9.31
CA PHE A 95 6.40 -14.47 -10.00
C PHE A 95 5.73 -14.06 -11.32
N ALA A 96 5.32 -12.81 -11.42
CA ALA A 96 4.63 -12.26 -12.59
C ALA A 96 4.83 -10.75 -12.61
N GLY A 97 4.95 -10.17 -13.80
CA GLY A 97 5.18 -8.75 -13.96
C GLY A 97 4.25 -8.05 -14.93
N LEU A 98 4.43 -6.74 -14.98
CA LEU A 98 3.56 -5.79 -15.67
C LEU A 98 4.33 -5.06 -16.78
N GLY A 99 3.68 -4.86 -17.91
CA GLY A 99 4.16 -4.00 -18.99
C GLY A 99 3.03 -3.13 -19.51
N VAL A 100 3.37 -1.92 -19.93
CA VAL A 100 2.40 -0.97 -20.50
C VAL A 100 2.56 -0.96 -22.02
N GLY A 101 1.45 -1.21 -22.71
CA GLY A 101 1.35 -1.21 -24.16
C GLY A 101 0.56 -0.04 -24.70
N THR A 102 0.65 0.17 -26.01
CA THR A 102 -0.05 1.25 -26.73
C THR A 102 -1.04 0.70 -27.75
N ILE A 103 -1.99 1.54 -28.18
CA ILE A 103 -2.93 1.14 -29.23
C ILE A 103 -2.35 1.49 -30.60
N GLY A 104 -2.08 0.46 -31.40
CA GLY A 104 -1.46 0.56 -32.72
C GLY A 104 -2.39 0.16 -33.87
N LYS A 105 -1.79 -0.07 -35.04
CA LYS A 105 -2.50 -0.58 -36.23
C LYS A 105 -2.55 -2.10 -36.29
N THR A 106 -1.57 -2.76 -35.71
CA THR A 106 -1.37 -4.23 -35.78
C THR A 106 -1.01 -4.76 -34.40
N SER A 107 -1.32 -6.02 -34.13
CA SER A 107 -0.86 -6.69 -32.92
C SER A 107 0.65 -6.94 -33.01
N ARG A 108 1.42 -6.42 -32.04
CA ARG A 108 2.87 -6.61 -31.95
C ARG A 108 3.26 -6.90 -30.52
N PHE A 109 4.04 -7.96 -30.33
CA PHE A 109 4.60 -8.32 -29.04
C PHE A 109 6.03 -8.80 -29.24
N GLU A 110 6.99 -7.99 -28.80
CA GLU A 110 8.40 -8.32 -28.84
C GLU A 110 9.03 -7.91 -27.50
N LEU A 111 9.59 -8.88 -26.80
CA LEU A 111 10.41 -8.65 -25.62
C LEU A 111 11.87 -8.39 -26.03
N GLY A 112 12.56 -7.52 -25.28
CA GLY A 112 14.01 -7.37 -25.38
C GLY A 112 14.76 -8.60 -24.85
N SER A 113 16.10 -8.58 -24.94
CA SER A 113 16.96 -9.64 -24.39
C SER A 113 16.95 -9.68 -22.87
N ASN A 114 16.83 -8.52 -22.21
CA ASN A 114 16.65 -8.40 -20.78
C ASN A 114 15.47 -7.45 -20.50
N PRO A 115 14.22 -7.91 -20.72
CA PRO A 115 13.07 -7.03 -20.66
C PRO A 115 12.65 -6.75 -19.22
N TRP A 116 13.07 -7.58 -18.26
CA TRP A 116 12.59 -7.57 -16.89
C TRP A 116 13.40 -6.64 -16.00
N TYR A 117 12.72 -5.84 -15.19
CA TYR A 117 13.30 -5.06 -14.11
C TYR A 117 12.34 -5.08 -12.92
N ASN A 118 12.87 -4.88 -11.72
CA ASN A 118 12.07 -4.87 -10.50
C ASN A 118 12.22 -3.53 -9.78
N VAL A 119 11.17 -3.14 -9.08
CA VAL A 119 11.18 -2.03 -8.15
C VAL A 119 10.95 -2.62 -6.76
N SER A 120 11.94 -2.46 -5.89
CA SER A 120 11.90 -2.97 -4.53
C SER A 120 11.83 -1.81 -3.54
N ARG A 121 11.03 -2.01 -2.49
CA ARG A 121 10.81 -1.05 -1.41
C ARG A 121 10.58 -1.81 -0.12
N THR A 122 10.80 -1.16 1.02
CA THR A 122 10.40 -1.73 2.30
C THR A 122 8.89 -2.01 2.28
N ASP A 123 8.46 -3.11 2.88
CA ASP A 123 7.04 -3.36 3.09
C ASP A 123 6.41 -2.19 3.86
N SER A 124 5.16 -1.86 3.55
CA SER A 124 4.42 -0.75 4.17
C SER A 124 4.42 -0.80 5.71
N LEU A 125 4.48 -1.99 6.31
CA LEU A 125 4.53 -2.15 7.76
C LEU A 125 5.79 -1.55 8.38
N VAL A 126 6.92 -1.52 7.66
CA VAL A 126 8.17 -0.94 8.14
C VAL A 126 8.03 0.57 8.41
N PRO A 127 7.75 1.44 7.42
CA PRO A 127 7.60 2.86 7.68
C PRO A 127 6.41 3.14 8.61
N ILE A 128 5.31 2.37 8.55
CA ILE A 128 4.18 2.53 9.49
C ILE A 128 4.64 2.31 10.94
N THR A 129 5.40 1.26 11.20
CA THR A 129 5.85 0.91 12.56
C THR A 129 6.91 1.89 13.05
N ILE A 130 7.83 2.34 12.19
CA ILE A 130 8.81 3.39 12.52
C ILE A 130 8.09 4.70 12.86
N ALA A 131 7.16 5.14 12.00
CA ALA A 131 6.37 6.35 12.25
C ALA A 131 5.64 6.25 13.60
N LYS A 132 5.01 5.11 13.89
CA LYS A 132 4.34 4.86 15.17
C LYS A 132 5.30 4.90 16.37
N SER A 133 6.47 4.28 16.25
CA SER A 133 7.49 4.30 17.30
C SER A 133 7.93 5.74 17.60
N PHE A 134 8.12 6.55 16.58
CA PHE A 134 8.51 7.96 16.73
C PHE A 134 7.39 8.83 17.28
N THR A 135 6.15 8.60 16.85
CA THR A 135 5.01 9.29 17.45
C THR A 135 4.72 8.84 18.88
N ASN A 136 5.30 7.74 19.37
CA ASN A 136 5.15 7.29 20.76
C ASN A 136 6.32 7.69 21.67
N ASP A 137 7.43 8.15 21.10
CA ASP A 137 8.56 8.66 21.86
C ASP A 137 8.25 10.09 22.36
N PRO A 138 8.18 10.31 23.69
CA PRO A 138 7.88 11.64 24.25
C PRO A 138 8.86 12.73 23.82
N GLN A 139 10.14 12.40 23.62
CA GLN A 139 11.14 13.38 23.17
C GLN A 139 10.87 13.78 21.72
N ILE A 140 10.58 12.81 20.85
CA ILE A 140 10.31 13.08 19.44
C ILE A 140 8.98 13.83 19.28
N ARG A 141 7.92 13.49 20.03
CA ARG A 141 6.62 14.19 20.00
C ARG A 141 6.77 15.70 20.10
N THR A 142 7.62 16.17 21.00
CA THR A 142 7.85 17.62 21.22
C THR A 142 8.51 18.33 20.03
N LEU A 143 9.11 17.58 19.11
CA LEU A 143 9.79 18.09 17.92
C LEU A 143 8.89 18.08 16.67
N LEU A 144 7.70 17.48 16.75
CA LEU A 144 6.79 17.33 15.61
C LEU A 144 5.86 18.54 15.42
N ARG A 145 5.34 18.64 14.20
CA ARG A 145 4.18 19.48 13.87
C ARG A 145 2.91 18.64 13.81
N TYR A 146 1.79 19.28 14.13
CA TYR A 146 0.49 18.66 14.22
C TYR A 146 -0.55 19.43 13.40
N THR A 147 -1.49 18.68 12.85
CA THR A 147 -2.70 19.17 12.19
C THR A 147 -3.93 18.58 12.87
N LEU A 148 -5.11 19.11 12.57
CA LEU A 148 -6.36 18.44 12.92
C LEU A 148 -6.47 17.14 12.13
N ASN A 149 -7.15 16.14 12.71
CA ASN A 149 -7.56 14.95 11.98
C ASN A 149 -8.38 15.34 10.75
N ASN A 150 -8.03 14.82 9.57
CA ASN A 150 -8.67 15.22 8.32
C ASN A 150 -10.13 14.78 8.21
N SER A 151 -10.59 13.86 9.06
CA SER A 151 -11.98 13.44 9.18
C SER A 151 -12.77 14.23 10.21
N LEU A 152 -12.18 15.24 10.84
CA LEU A 152 -12.82 16.08 11.85
C LEU A 152 -13.94 16.92 11.25
N TYR A 153 -15.10 16.92 11.92
CA TYR A 153 -16.21 17.81 11.65
C TYR A 153 -16.95 18.18 12.93
N ASN A 154 -17.65 19.31 12.92
CA ASN A 154 -18.49 19.75 14.03
C ASN A 154 -19.97 19.38 13.77
N VAL A 155 -20.65 18.83 14.77
CA VAL A 155 -22.11 18.64 14.80
C VAL A 155 -22.64 18.99 16.18
N GLY A 156 -23.44 20.05 16.27
CA GLY A 156 -24.03 20.50 17.52
C GLY A 156 -22.97 20.93 18.53
N ASP A 157 -22.99 20.29 19.70
CA ASP A 157 -22.02 20.49 20.78
C ASP A 157 -20.84 19.51 20.70
N GLN A 158 -20.63 18.83 19.56
CA GLN A 158 -19.58 17.83 19.42
C GLN A 158 -18.66 18.07 18.22
N TYR A 159 -17.38 17.79 18.43
CA TYR A 159 -16.43 17.49 17.37
C TYR A 159 -16.38 15.97 17.17
N ARG A 160 -16.55 15.50 15.93
CA ARG A 160 -16.53 14.08 15.57
C ARG A 160 -15.43 13.80 14.55
N PHE A 161 -14.78 12.67 14.67
CA PHE A 161 -13.68 12.28 13.79
C PHE A 161 -13.50 10.75 13.78
N SER A 162 -12.85 10.24 12.75
CA SER A 162 -12.49 8.84 12.62
C SER A 162 -11.14 8.58 13.27
N GLU A 163 -11.11 7.61 14.17
CA GLU A 163 -9.95 7.14 14.89
C GLU A 163 -9.62 5.71 14.45
N ARG A 164 -8.33 5.39 14.30
CA ARG A 164 -7.89 4.01 14.06
C ARG A 164 -7.53 3.34 15.38
N THR A 165 -8.21 2.24 15.69
CA THR A 165 -7.85 1.44 16.86
C THR A 165 -6.57 0.65 16.61
N ASP A 166 -5.75 0.53 17.65
CA ASP A 166 -4.48 -0.19 17.64
C ASP A 166 -4.60 -1.72 17.71
N ASN A 167 -5.82 -2.25 17.62
CA ASN A 167 -6.08 -3.68 17.69
C ASN A 167 -5.58 -4.40 16.43
N LEU A 168 -5.31 -5.71 16.53
CA LEU A 168 -4.80 -6.60 15.46
C LEU A 168 -5.59 -6.57 14.14
N LYS A 169 -6.79 -5.96 14.10
CA LYS A 169 -7.62 -5.78 12.90
C LYS A 169 -7.87 -4.32 12.51
N SER A 170 -7.10 -3.38 13.07
CA SER A 170 -7.19 -1.92 12.89
C SER A 170 -8.56 -1.43 12.40
N SER A 171 -9.56 -1.39 13.29
CA SER A 171 -10.88 -0.88 12.92
C SER A 171 -10.89 0.63 12.97
N ILE A 172 -11.62 1.25 12.06
CA ILE A 172 -11.95 2.69 12.12
C ILE A 172 -13.19 2.83 13.01
N VAL A 173 -13.10 3.66 14.04
CA VAL A 173 -14.19 3.98 14.96
C VAL A 173 -14.48 5.48 14.86
N LEU A 174 -15.75 5.86 15.03
CA LEU A 174 -16.15 7.26 15.12
C LEU A 174 -16.03 7.73 16.58
N SER A 175 -15.10 8.64 16.82
CA SER A 175 -14.82 9.22 18.14
C SER A 175 -15.34 10.65 18.21
N SER A 176 -15.57 11.16 19.42
CA SER A 176 -16.12 12.50 19.61
C SER A 176 -15.66 13.19 20.89
N PHE A 177 -15.44 14.49 20.81
CA PHE A 177 -15.24 15.37 21.96
C PHE A 177 -16.37 16.39 22.06
N GLN A 178 -16.69 16.77 23.29
CA GLN A 178 -17.57 17.90 23.57
C GLN A 178 -16.87 19.21 23.19
N VAL A 179 -17.63 20.14 22.61
CA VAL A 179 -17.16 21.47 22.24
C VAL A 179 -16.91 22.27 23.52
N THR A 180 -15.67 22.67 23.71
CA THR A 180 -15.25 23.60 24.78
C THR A 180 -14.62 24.85 24.18
N ALA A 181 -14.48 25.91 24.97
CA ALA A 181 -13.81 27.13 24.53
C ALA A 181 -12.34 26.85 24.14
N ASP A 182 -11.66 26.03 24.93
CA ASP A 182 -10.27 25.64 24.70
C ASP A 182 -10.09 24.81 23.42
N LEU A 183 -10.96 23.83 23.19
CA LEU A 183 -10.90 23.00 21.99
C LEU A 183 -11.28 23.80 20.74
N THR A 184 -12.27 24.69 20.84
CA THR A 184 -12.66 25.59 19.74
C THR A 184 -11.52 26.53 19.37
N ARG A 185 -10.81 27.08 20.36
CA ARG A 185 -9.62 27.91 20.14
C ARG A 185 -8.54 27.16 19.36
N LEU A 186 -8.27 25.90 19.70
CA LEU A 186 -7.33 25.04 18.98
C LEU A 186 -7.77 24.77 17.54
N VAL A 187 -9.04 24.39 17.35
CA VAL A 187 -9.61 24.12 16.03
C VAL A 187 -9.54 25.36 15.13
N ASP A 188 -9.92 26.52 15.64
CA ASP A 188 -9.86 27.79 14.90
C ASP A 188 -8.42 28.17 14.54
N TYR A 189 -7.49 27.96 15.46
CA TYR A 189 -6.07 28.22 15.24
C TYR A 189 -5.51 27.32 14.13
N LEU A 190 -5.70 26.01 14.23
CA LEU A 190 -5.19 25.04 13.24
C LEU A 190 -5.93 25.12 11.91
N SER A 191 -7.22 25.47 11.87
CA SER A 191 -7.96 25.68 10.62
C SER A 191 -7.41 26.86 9.81
N LYS A 192 -6.84 27.87 10.48
CA LYS A 192 -6.21 29.03 9.84
C LYS A 192 -4.76 28.76 9.44
N GLN A 193 -3.98 28.13 10.33
CA GLN A 193 -2.54 27.90 10.13
C GLN A 193 -2.22 26.63 9.33
N GLY A 194 -3.15 25.69 9.26
CA GLY A 194 -2.96 24.35 8.69
C GLY A 194 -2.18 23.40 9.61
N SER A 195 -1.04 23.83 10.14
CA SER A 195 -0.22 23.05 11.10
C SER A 195 0.48 23.93 12.12
N ALA A 196 0.81 23.37 13.28
CA ALA A 196 1.58 24.04 14.34
C ALA A 196 2.64 23.12 14.95
N SER A 197 3.77 23.68 15.42
CA SER A 197 4.72 22.90 16.21
C SER A 197 4.14 22.57 17.59
N TYR A 198 4.64 21.52 18.24
CA TYR A 198 4.25 21.20 19.62
C TYR A 198 4.40 22.41 20.55
N ALA A 199 5.52 23.14 20.44
CA ALA A 199 5.75 24.36 21.23
C ALA A 199 4.71 25.46 20.98
N ASP A 200 4.25 25.64 19.73
CA ASP A 200 3.20 26.62 19.42
C ASP A 200 1.85 26.20 20.02
N LEU A 201 1.57 24.89 20.07
CA LEU A 201 0.37 24.37 20.72
C LEU A 201 0.38 24.63 22.23
N ILE A 202 1.52 24.45 22.90
CA ILE A 202 1.66 24.80 24.33
C ILE A 202 1.44 26.31 24.53
N ARG A 203 2.10 27.14 23.72
CA ARG A 203 1.98 28.61 23.80
C ARG A 203 0.58 29.13 23.56
N LEU A 204 -0.25 28.39 22.81
CA LEU A 204 -1.64 28.76 22.57
C LEU A 204 -2.44 28.91 23.88
N TYR A 205 -2.11 28.14 24.92
CA TYR A 205 -2.82 28.14 26.21
C TYR A 205 -2.12 28.92 27.32
N GLY A 206 -0.92 29.46 27.04
CA GLY A 206 -0.13 30.24 27.99
C GLY A 206 0.98 29.43 28.67
N GLU A 207 2.02 30.11 29.12
CA GLU A 207 3.23 29.48 29.68
C GLU A 207 3.10 29.15 31.19
N ASP A 208 2.06 29.61 31.87
CA ASP A 208 1.88 29.41 33.31
C ASP A 208 1.43 27.98 33.69
N PHE A 209 0.90 27.21 32.72
CA PHE A 209 0.32 25.86 32.94
C PHE A 209 0.93 24.79 32.01
N GLN A 210 2.23 24.89 31.70
CA GLN A 210 2.88 24.04 30.68
C GLN A 210 2.66 22.53 30.89
N ASP A 211 2.72 22.03 32.12
CA ASP A 211 2.55 20.60 32.40
C ASP A 211 1.11 20.11 32.16
N GLU A 212 0.11 20.90 32.57
CA GLU A 212 -1.31 20.60 32.35
C GLU A 212 -1.66 20.67 30.87
N VAL A 213 -1.16 21.70 30.18
CA VAL A 213 -1.35 21.87 28.73
C VAL A 213 -0.65 20.77 27.95
N SER A 214 0.56 20.38 28.34
CA SER A 214 1.29 19.25 27.75
C SER A 214 0.50 17.95 27.88
N THR A 215 -0.05 17.69 29.06
CA THR A 215 -0.92 16.53 29.30
C THR A 215 -2.16 16.57 28.39
N TYR A 216 -2.81 17.72 28.28
CA TYR A 216 -3.97 17.92 27.42
C TYR A 216 -3.65 17.70 25.93
N ILE A 217 -2.56 18.29 25.42
CA ILE A 217 -2.13 18.14 24.03
C ILE A 217 -1.73 16.69 23.73
N ASN A 218 -1.01 16.03 24.64
CA ASN A 218 -0.66 14.62 24.47
C ASN A 218 -1.89 13.72 24.43
N GLN A 219 -2.91 13.99 25.25
CA GLN A 219 -4.17 13.27 25.19
C GLN A 219 -4.87 13.45 23.83
N LEU A 220 -4.91 14.67 23.29
CA LEU A 220 -5.48 14.93 21.95
C LEU A 220 -4.69 14.23 20.83
N ILE A 221 -3.38 14.04 21.00
CA ILE A 221 -2.53 13.29 20.07
C ILE A 221 -2.83 11.79 20.17
N ASP A 222 -2.92 11.25 21.39
CA ASP A 222 -3.21 9.84 21.65
C ASP A 222 -4.60 9.46 21.13
N ASP A 223 -5.59 10.33 21.31
CA ASP A 223 -6.94 10.17 20.80
C ASP A 223 -7.06 10.49 19.29
N GLN A 224 -5.94 10.77 18.60
CA GLN A 224 -5.88 11.08 17.16
C GLN A 224 -6.76 12.27 16.73
N PHE A 225 -7.11 13.17 17.65
CA PHE A 225 -7.70 14.46 17.30
C PHE A 225 -6.67 15.35 16.61
N LEU A 226 -5.45 15.32 17.13
CA LEU A 226 -4.26 15.89 16.53
C LEU A 226 -3.45 14.78 15.87
N VAL A 227 -3.09 15.00 14.61
CA VAL A 227 -2.33 14.05 13.80
C VAL A 227 -0.98 14.69 13.48
N SER A 228 0.11 13.97 13.73
CA SER A 228 1.45 14.49 13.46
C SER A 228 1.78 14.48 11.97
N GLN A 229 2.79 15.25 11.57
CA GLN A 229 3.34 15.22 10.21
C GLN A 229 3.89 13.86 9.79
N LEU A 230 4.11 12.92 10.73
CA LEU A 230 4.53 11.54 10.44
C LEU A 230 3.37 10.63 10.00
N ASN A 231 2.15 11.16 9.89
CA ASN A 231 1.04 10.44 9.28
C ASN A 231 1.31 10.20 7.78
N LEU A 232 1.49 8.93 7.42
CA LEU A 232 2.01 8.54 6.12
C LEU A 232 0.96 8.68 5.01
N PRO A 233 1.37 9.16 3.81
CA PRO A 233 0.48 9.20 2.65
C PRO A 233 0.15 7.79 2.18
N VAL A 234 -1.12 7.55 1.85
CA VAL A 234 -1.57 6.29 1.20
C VAL A 234 -1.49 6.40 -0.33
N THR A 235 -1.50 7.62 -0.85
CA THR A 235 -1.46 7.94 -2.28
C THR A 235 -0.48 9.07 -2.52
N GLY A 236 0.15 9.11 -3.70
CA GLY A 236 1.14 10.13 -4.04
C GLY A 236 2.55 9.62 -3.74
N LEU A 237 3.25 10.29 -2.82
CA LEU A 237 4.63 9.96 -2.47
C LEU A 237 4.73 8.57 -1.83
N GLU A 238 5.83 7.86 -2.09
CA GLU A 238 6.15 6.60 -1.42
C GLU A 238 6.32 6.83 0.09
N MET A 239 5.74 5.95 0.91
CA MET A 239 5.70 6.10 2.38
C MET A 239 7.09 6.25 3.00
N THR A 240 8.05 5.44 2.54
CA THR A 240 9.43 5.45 3.04
C THR A 240 10.14 6.76 2.70
N ASP A 241 9.93 7.27 1.49
CA ASP A 241 10.53 8.54 1.06
C ASP A 241 9.96 9.69 1.88
N TYR A 242 8.64 9.74 2.00
CA TYR A 242 7.95 10.73 2.82
C TYR A 242 8.46 10.71 4.27
N LEU A 243 8.54 9.54 4.89
CA LEU A 243 8.98 9.40 6.27
C LEU A 243 10.43 9.87 6.48
N ILE A 244 11.34 9.50 5.58
CA ILE A 244 12.73 9.98 5.57
C ILE A 244 12.75 11.50 5.50
N ASP A 245 11.99 12.10 4.57
CA ASP A 245 11.99 13.55 4.37
C ASP A 245 11.42 14.31 5.58
N GLN A 246 10.44 13.74 6.30
CA GLN A 246 9.92 14.33 7.53
C GLN A 246 10.94 14.26 8.68
N ILE A 247 11.52 13.08 8.92
CA ILE A 247 12.46 12.88 10.04
C ILE A 247 13.76 13.68 9.81
N LYS A 248 14.21 13.79 8.57
CA LYS A 248 15.42 14.56 8.20
C LYS A 248 15.36 16.02 8.67
N GLN A 249 14.16 16.58 8.82
CA GLN A 249 13.96 17.96 9.28
C GLN A 249 14.02 18.11 10.79
N LEU A 250 14.00 17.00 11.54
CA LEU A 250 14.07 17.02 12.99
C LEU A 250 15.52 17.25 13.46
N PRO A 251 15.73 17.91 14.62
CA PRO A 251 17.07 18.10 15.19
C PRO A 251 17.81 16.80 15.54
N ILE A 252 17.06 15.73 15.80
CA ILE A 252 17.59 14.41 16.19
C ILE A 252 17.17 13.39 15.13
N GLN A 253 18.12 12.57 14.68
CA GLN A 253 17.85 11.43 13.81
C GLN A 253 18.17 10.12 14.55
N PRO A 254 17.15 9.40 15.05
CA PRO A 254 17.36 8.14 15.76
C PRO A 254 17.95 7.04 14.86
N THR A 255 18.49 5.97 15.45
CA THR A 255 19.05 4.81 14.71
C THR A 255 18.11 4.26 13.64
N LEU A 256 16.81 4.17 13.94
CA LEU A 256 15.79 3.69 12.99
C LEU A 256 15.72 4.52 11.71
N TYR A 257 15.97 5.82 11.77
CA TYR A 257 16.05 6.66 10.56
C TYR A 257 17.23 6.26 9.68
N HIS A 258 18.40 6.06 10.26
CA HIS A 258 19.59 5.66 9.52
C HIS A 258 19.42 4.27 8.90
N GLN A 259 18.81 3.33 9.62
CA GLN A 259 18.45 2.01 9.08
C GLN A 259 17.47 2.12 7.91
N LEU A 260 16.45 2.99 8.00
CA LEU A 260 15.49 3.21 6.91
C LEU A 260 16.16 3.81 5.66
N VAL A 261 17.05 4.79 5.83
CA VAL A 261 17.83 5.37 4.74
C VAL A 261 18.74 4.32 4.10
N GLN A 262 19.41 3.50 4.90
CA GLN A 262 20.27 2.42 4.41
C GLN A 262 19.46 1.37 3.63
N ALA A 263 18.31 0.95 4.17
CA ALA A 263 17.42 -0.01 3.49
C ALA A 263 16.93 0.54 2.14
N LYS A 264 16.55 1.83 2.07
CA LYS A 264 16.19 2.48 0.80
C LYS A 264 17.35 2.43 -0.21
N GLN A 265 18.58 2.72 0.23
CA GLN A 265 19.75 2.68 -0.65
C GLN A 265 20.04 1.27 -1.18
N LEU A 266 19.98 0.27 -0.30
CA LEU A 266 20.17 -1.14 -0.66
C LEU A 266 19.12 -1.62 -1.68
N LEU A 267 17.87 -1.19 -1.53
CA LEU A 267 16.76 -1.60 -2.40
C LEU A 267 16.67 -0.78 -3.71
N ALA A 268 17.48 0.26 -3.87
CA ALA A 268 17.50 1.07 -5.09
C ALA A 268 18.14 0.33 -6.28
N GLU A 269 18.97 -0.69 -6.02
CA GLU A 269 19.60 -1.48 -7.06
C GLU A 269 18.63 -2.50 -7.67
N SER A 270 18.58 -2.54 -8.99
CA SER A 270 17.88 -3.57 -9.75
C SER A 270 18.89 -4.35 -10.61
N PRO A 271 18.94 -5.69 -10.52
CA PRO A 271 18.01 -6.51 -9.76
C PRO A 271 18.33 -6.67 -8.27
N VAL A 272 17.29 -6.76 -7.45
CA VAL A 272 17.48 -7.13 -6.03
C VAL A 272 17.95 -8.57 -5.94
N ASN A 273 18.90 -8.83 -5.05
CA ASN A 273 19.44 -10.16 -4.78
C ASN A 273 19.06 -10.62 -3.37
N LEU A 274 19.19 -11.92 -3.12
CA LEU A 274 18.80 -12.53 -1.85
C LEU A 274 19.54 -11.93 -0.64
N SER A 275 20.85 -11.69 -0.74
CA SER A 275 21.62 -11.14 0.39
C SER A 275 21.13 -9.75 0.80
N THR A 276 20.70 -8.94 -0.17
CA THR A 276 20.11 -7.62 0.08
C THR A 276 18.77 -7.76 0.80
N LEU A 277 17.92 -8.70 0.37
CA LEU A 277 16.64 -8.98 1.00
C LEU A 277 16.82 -9.45 2.46
N GLU A 278 17.74 -10.37 2.70
CA GLU A 278 18.07 -10.87 4.04
C GLU A 278 18.66 -9.77 4.93
N GLN A 279 19.51 -8.90 4.37
CA GLN A 279 20.08 -7.78 5.10
C GLN A 279 18.98 -6.81 5.54
N VAL A 280 18.08 -6.40 4.64
CA VAL A 280 16.97 -5.50 4.99
C VAL A 280 16.00 -6.16 5.98
N GLN A 281 15.70 -7.45 5.80
CA GLN A 281 14.90 -8.22 6.76
C GLN A 281 15.50 -8.15 8.17
N SER A 282 16.83 -8.35 8.29
CA SER A 282 17.52 -8.33 9.58
C SER A 282 17.51 -6.96 10.26
N MET A 283 17.47 -5.86 9.50
CA MET A 283 17.44 -4.50 10.06
C MET A 283 16.18 -4.22 10.88
N PHE A 284 15.05 -4.83 10.50
CA PHE A 284 13.73 -4.49 11.05
C PHE A 284 13.02 -5.67 11.71
N LYS A 285 13.67 -6.84 11.80
CA LYS A 285 13.07 -8.06 12.38
C LYS A 285 12.56 -7.84 13.81
N ASP A 286 13.32 -7.10 14.63
CA ASP A 286 12.96 -6.88 16.04
C ASP A 286 11.94 -5.74 16.22
N LEU A 287 11.72 -4.93 15.18
CA LEU A 287 10.78 -3.81 15.21
C LEU A 287 9.34 -4.27 15.01
N ILE A 288 9.14 -5.31 14.21
CA ILE A 288 7.82 -5.80 13.83
C ILE A 288 7.59 -7.12 14.58
N PRO A 289 6.75 -7.13 15.65
CA PRO A 289 6.43 -8.36 16.35
C PRO A 289 5.73 -9.34 15.41
N GLU A 290 5.82 -10.65 15.71
CA GLU A 290 5.23 -11.72 14.90
C GLU A 290 3.80 -11.38 14.45
N GLU A 291 3.59 -11.43 13.14
CA GLU A 291 2.42 -10.84 12.50
C GLU A 291 1.10 -11.58 12.80
N PRO A 292 -0.04 -10.87 12.74
CA PRO A 292 -1.37 -11.47 12.70
C PRO A 292 -1.54 -12.44 11.51
N GLU A 293 -2.38 -13.46 11.69
CA GLU A 293 -2.62 -14.53 10.71
C GLU A 293 -2.85 -14.02 9.27
N GLY A 294 -2.08 -14.56 8.31
CA GLY A 294 -2.38 -14.45 6.87
C GLY A 294 -1.54 -13.44 6.06
N ARG A 295 -0.49 -12.86 6.64
CA ARG A 295 0.47 -11.98 5.93
C ARG A 295 1.84 -12.64 5.75
N THR A 296 2.59 -12.17 4.75
CA THR A 296 3.99 -12.58 4.56
C THR A 296 4.86 -11.88 5.60
N GLN A 297 5.87 -12.58 6.14
CA GLN A 297 6.85 -11.98 7.03
C GLN A 297 7.93 -11.16 6.30
N ALA A 298 7.88 -11.12 4.95
CA ALA A 298 8.86 -10.38 4.17
C ALA A 298 8.71 -8.87 4.41
N LEU A 299 9.79 -8.21 4.85
CA LEU A 299 9.84 -6.77 5.10
C LEU A 299 10.23 -5.96 3.86
N VAL A 300 10.20 -6.60 2.69
CA VAL A 300 10.47 -6.00 1.39
C VAL A 300 9.33 -6.39 0.45
N GLN A 301 8.71 -5.39 -0.15
CA GLN A 301 7.82 -5.58 -1.29
C GLN A 301 8.61 -5.36 -2.58
N THR A 302 8.36 -6.21 -3.57
CA THR A 302 8.94 -6.05 -4.90
C THR A 302 7.88 -6.21 -5.97
N ASP A 303 7.86 -5.27 -6.91
CA ASP A 303 7.00 -5.30 -8.09
C ASP A 303 7.87 -5.58 -9.32
N LEU A 304 7.49 -6.60 -10.10
CA LEU A 304 8.17 -6.98 -11.33
C LEU A 304 7.53 -6.26 -12.53
N PHE A 305 8.36 -5.67 -13.37
CA PHE A 305 7.96 -5.01 -14.60
C PHE A 305 8.72 -5.57 -15.79
N PHE A 306 8.18 -5.34 -16.99
CA PHE A 306 8.93 -5.58 -18.21
C PHE A 306 8.80 -4.42 -19.21
N ALA A 307 9.91 -4.07 -19.84
CA ALA A 307 9.99 -3.19 -20.98
C ALA A 307 9.98 -4.02 -22.26
N ALA A 308 8.85 -4.05 -22.94
CA ALA A 308 8.74 -4.64 -24.27
C ALA A 308 9.34 -3.68 -25.31
N LYS A 309 10.01 -4.23 -26.32
CA LYS A 309 10.43 -3.45 -27.50
C LYS A 309 9.22 -3.01 -28.32
N GLN A 310 8.23 -3.91 -28.43
CA GLN A 310 6.95 -3.64 -29.07
C GLN A 310 5.86 -4.29 -28.22
N LEU A 311 4.84 -3.51 -27.85
CA LEU A 311 3.65 -3.99 -27.15
C LEU A 311 2.46 -3.17 -27.63
N GLU A 312 1.88 -3.60 -28.75
CA GLU A 312 0.80 -2.93 -29.43
C GLU A 312 -0.39 -3.86 -29.61
N LEU A 313 -1.59 -3.33 -29.38
CA LEU A 313 -2.85 -3.97 -29.78
C LEU A 313 -3.54 -3.10 -30.83
N PRO A 314 -4.16 -3.71 -31.87
CA PRO A 314 -4.87 -2.94 -32.85
C PRO A 314 -6.15 -2.35 -32.23
N SER A 315 -6.50 -1.13 -32.62
CA SER A 315 -7.72 -0.44 -32.15
C SER A 315 -8.99 -1.29 -32.36
N SER A 316 -9.06 -2.07 -33.45
CA SER A 316 -10.17 -2.98 -33.71
C SER A 316 -10.38 -4.02 -32.60
N THR A 317 -9.30 -4.59 -32.04
CA THR A 317 -9.37 -5.53 -30.92
C THR A 317 -9.86 -4.84 -29.66
N VAL A 318 -9.37 -3.64 -29.36
CA VAL A 318 -9.83 -2.87 -28.19
C VAL A 318 -11.32 -2.55 -28.28
N VAL A 319 -11.77 -2.09 -29.46
CA VAL A 319 -13.19 -1.81 -29.73
C VAL A 319 -14.04 -3.07 -29.61
N GLN A 320 -13.52 -4.23 -30.05
CA GLN A 320 -14.21 -5.51 -29.90
C GLN A 320 -14.37 -5.89 -28.42
N ILE A 321 -13.31 -5.79 -27.61
CA ILE A 321 -13.35 -6.04 -26.16
C ILE A 321 -14.35 -5.08 -25.49
N ALA A 322 -14.29 -3.79 -25.80
CA ALA A 322 -15.21 -2.79 -25.27
C ALA A 322 -16.67 -3.09 -25.63
N ARG A 323 -16.93 -3.57 -26.86
CA ARG A 323 -18.27 -3.98 -27.29
C ARG A 323 -18.75 -5.21 -26.52
N GLN A 324 -17.92 -6.23 -26.34
CA GLN A 324 -18.25 -7.43 -25.57
C GLN A 324 -18.53 -7.08 -24.10
N PHE A 325 -17.70 -6.23 -23.49
CA PHE A 325 -17.94 -5.73 -22.15
C PHE A 325 -19.26 -4.94 -22.07
N GLY A 326 -19.56 -4.11 -23.08
CA GLY A 326 -20.83 -3.40 -23.18
C GLY A 326 -22.05 -4.32 -23.25
N GLN A 327 -21.94 -5.49 -23.87
CA GLN A 327 -23.01 -6.50 -23.88
C GLN A 327 -23.21 -7.13 -22.49
N LEU A 328 -22.12 -7.38 -21.76
CA LEU A 328 -22.17 -7.91 -20.39
C LEU A 328 -22.65 -6.87 -19.37
N ARG A 329 -22.59 -5.57 -19.70
CA ARG A 329 -23.05 -4.49 -18.81
C ARG A 329 -24.49 -4.69 -18.34
N TYR A 330 -25.37 -5.24 -19.17
CA TYR A 330 -26.75 -5.53 -18.80
C TYR A 330 -26.86 -6.63 -17.73
N CYS A 331 -25.93 -7.60 -17.73
CA CYS A 331 -25.84 -8.65 -16.70
C CYS A 331 -25.17 -8.14 -15.42
N LEU A 332 -24.29 -7.13 -15.52
CA LEU A 332 -23.69 -6.44 -14.37
C LEU A 332 -24.63 -5.40 -13.74
N TYR A 333 -25.71 -5.04 -14.45
CA TYR A 333 -26.84 -4.30 -13.92
C TYR A 333 -27.67 -5.21 -13.00
N HIS A 334 -27.06 -5.62 -11.87
CA HIS A 334 -27.89 -5.96 -10.73
C HIS A 334 -28.62 -4.67 -10.33
N PRO A 335 -29.94 -4.69 -10.04
CA PRO A 335 -30.53 -3.64 -9.24
C PRO A 335 -29.86 -3.73 -7.87
N TYR A 336 -28.68 -3.11 -7.76
CA TYR A 336 -28.03 -2.86 -6.50
C TYR A 336 -28.95 -1.85 -5.82
N VAL A 337 -29.84 -2.35 -4.97
CA VAL A 337 -30.48 -1.50 -3.98
C VAL A 337 -29.32 -1.03 -3.14
N SER A 338 -28.84 0.17 -3.44
CA SER A 338 -27.77 0.77 -2.69
C SER A 338 -28.10 0.65 -1.20
N PRO A 339 -27.13 0.38 -0.31
CA PRO A 339 -27.33 0.57 1.11
C PRO A 339 -27.92 1.97 1.42
N LEU A 340 -27.65 2.96 0.54
CA LEU A 340 -28.28 4.29 0.54
C LEU A 340 -29.76 4.27 0.17
N ALA A 341 -30.21 3.35 -0.67
CA ALA A 341 -31.62 3.16 -1.01
C ALA A 341 -32.40 2.45 0.12
N THR A 342 -31.73 1.70 0.99
CA THR A 342 -32.32 1.14 2.22
C THR A 342 -32.23 2.07 3.43
N LEU A 343 -31.65 3.27 3.28
CA LEU A 343 -31.70 4.29 4.33
C LEU A 343 -33.18 4.55 4.71
N PRO A 344 -33.53 4.55 6.02
CA PRO A 344 -34.86 4.87 6.50
C PRO A 344 -35.41 6.13 5.83
N SER A 345 -36.72 6.21 5.60
CA SER A 345 -37.39 7.41 5.06
C SER A 345 -36.99 8.70 5.78
N ASP A 346 -36.62 8.59 7.06
CA ASP A 346 -36.15 9.70 7.92
C ASP A 346 -34.75 10.22 7.58
N SER A 347 -34.03 9.50 6.74
CA SER A 347 -32.73 9.85 6.17
C SER A 347 -32.77 9.98 4.64
N ARG A 348 -33.94 9.78 4.03
CA ARG A 348 -34.16 10.14 2.62
C ARG A 348 -34.44 11.64 2.54
N ILE A 349 -33.98 12.23 1.45
CA ILE A 349 -34.14 13.64 1.06
C ILE A 349 -35.60 14.15 1.21
N ASP A 350 -36.58 13.26 1.20
CA ASP A 350 -38.01 13.56 1.33
C ASP A 350 -38.41 14.25 2.66
N LEU A 351 -37.66 14.07 3.76
CA LEU A 351 -37.92 14.76 5.03
C LEU A 351 -37.23 16.13 5.17
N MET A 352 -36.28 16.46 4.28
CA MET A 352 -35.52 17.73 4.33
C MET A 352 -35.77 18.65 3.12
N GLY A 353 -36.57 18.22 2.14
CA GLY A 353 -36.88 18.99 0.93
C GLY A 353 -35.66 19.23 0.04
N ARG A 354 -35.62 20.35 -0.69
CA ARG A 354 -34.46 20.77 -1.53
C ARG A 354 -33.31 21.35 -0.70
N GLN A 355 -32.94 20.72 0.42
CA GLN A 355 -31.78 21.14 1.20
C GLN A 355 -30.51 20.41 0.74
N LEU A 356 -29.43 21.17 0.55
CA LEU A 356 -28.10 20.63 0.28
C LEU A 356 -27.59 19.95 1.55
N ILE A 357 -27.48 18.63 1.55
CA ILE A 357 -26.76 17.90 2.60
C ILE A 357 -25.28 18.00 2.25
N TYR A 358 -24.51 18.75 3.03
CA TYR A 358 -23.05 18.75 2.90
C TYR A 358 -22.55 17.37 3.34
N LEU A 359 -22.18 16.53 2.38
CA LEU A 359 -21.21 15.48 2.63
C LEU A 359 -19.93 16.19 3.08
N LEU A 360 -19.57 16.03 4.35
CA LEU A 360 -18.36 16.58 4.93
C LEU A 360 -17.13 15.85 4.36
N LEU A 361 -16.84 16.15 3.10
CA LEU A 361 -15.51 16.01 2.50
C LEU A 361 -14.75 17.29 2.89
N SER A 362 -14.18 17.29 4.09
CA SER A 362 -13.43 18.40 4.70
C SER A 362 -12.14 18.81 3.97
N THR A 363 -11.99 18.51 2.67
CA THR A 363 -10.84 18.92 1.85
C THR A 363 -11.16 19.29 0.39
N LEU A 364 -12.33 19.86 0.10
CA LEU A 364 -12.59 20.44 -1.24
C LEU A 364 -12.79 21.95 -1.17
N LYS A 365 -11.69 22.69 -1.32
CA LYS A 365 -11.75 24.10 -1.77
C LYS A 365 -12.23 24.10 -3.23
N SER A 366 -13.54 24.18 -3.41
CA SER A 366 -14.23 24.30 -4.71
C SER A 366 -14.21 23.08 -5.64
N ALA A 367 -15.36 22.80 -6.26
CA ALA A 367 -15.53 21.75 -7.26
C ALA A 367 -14.77 22.04 -8.58
N SER A 368 -14.24 23.26 -8.78
CA SER A 368 -13.50 23.64 -9.99
C SER A 368 -12.07 23.07 -10.05
N ASP A 369 -11.48 22.67 -8.91
CA ASP A 369 -10.11 22.16 -8.88
C ASP A 369 -9.99 20.66 -9.23
N LEU A 370 -11.12 19.93 -9.21
CA LEU A 370 -11.15 18.50 -9.57
C LEU A 370 -10.93 18.27 -11.07
N CYS A 371 -11.20 19.26 -11.92
CA CYS A 371 -11.06 19.14 -13.38
C CYS A 371 -9.69 19.59 -13.92
N ARG A 372 -8.75 20.00 -13.06
CA ARG A 372 -7.41 20.48 -13.49
C ARG A 372 -6.25 19.60 -13.04
N THR A 373 -6.51 18.53 -12.28
CA THR A 373 -5.48 17.61 -11.77
C THR A 373 -5.74 16.15 -12.13
N ILE A 374 -6.41 15.94 -13.27
CA ILE A 374 -6.39 14.72 -14.08
C ILE A 374 -5.97 15.18 -15.48
#